data_AF-A0A2H0SU24-F1
#
_entry.id   AF-A0A2H0SU24-F1
#
_cell.length_a   1.000
_cell.length_b   1.000
_cell.length_c   1.000
_cell.angle_alpha   90.00
_cell.angle_beta   90.00
_cell.angle_gamma   90.00
#
_symmetry.space_group_name_H-M   'P 1'
#
loop_
_entity.id
_entity.type
_entity.pdbx_description
1 polymer ?
#
loop_
_entity_poly.entity_id
_entity_poly.type
_entity_poly.pdbx_seq_one_letter_code
_entity_poly.pdbx_strand_id
1 'polypeptide(L)'
;MKFVRQLQLADFVSLAGILPIWLAIMSMLKNEPFLAIFFSLIAFVFDFADGWVARKQKTNSKFGLQLDTLIDALNYPLFCAIFVYLYIFASSWIGAVVSLLILVFSVLRLSRMATNGILKNEKMQKYYEGIVTPHILLAVILIFYVETWIWRQPPQLLIASLLAILSIGMISSQRSYKPKSSFWLLLAVVVLSSIALYGQFLT
;
A
#
# COMPACT_ATOMS: atom_id res chain seq x y z
N MET A 1 -8.95 32.15 3.31
CA MET A 1 -8.21 31.56 2.16
C MET A 1 -6.68 31.52 2.33
N LYS A 2 -6.11 31.57 3.56
CA LYS A 2 -4.65 31.42 3.77
C LYS A 2 -4.15 29.97 3.67
N PHE A 3 -5.03 29.00 3.89
CA PHE A 3 -4.73 27.56 3.86
C PHE A 3 -4.45 27.03 2.44
N VAL A 4 -5.28 27.38 1.46
CA VAL A 4 -5.15 26.93 0.06
C VAL A 4 -3.86 27.45 -0.60
N ARG A 5 -3.32 28.59 -0.15
CA ARG A 5 -2.06 29.15 -0.68
C ARG A 5 -0.80 28.39 -0.23
N GLN A 6 -0.92 27.46 0.73
CA GLN A 6 0.20 26.61 1.15
C GLN A 6 0.29 25.31 0.35
N LEU A 7 -0.74 25.00 -0.46
CA LEU A 7 -0.78 23.82 -1.31
C LEU A 7 0.16 23.97 -2.50
N GLN A 8 1.06 23.01 -2.64
CA GLN A 8 1.96 22.86 -3.77
C GLN A 8 1.34 21.92 -4.80
N LEU A 9 1.89 21.89 -6.01
CA LEU A 9 1.36 21.01 -7.07
C LEU A 9 1.45 19.53 -6.65
N ALA A 10 2.46 19.17 -5.87
CA ALA A 10 2.59 17.83 -5.29
C ALA A 10 1.38 17.49 -4.40
N ASP A 11 0.93 18.41 -3.55
CA ASP A 11 -0.21 18.19 -2.64
C ASP A 11 -1.51 17.95 -3.42
N PHE A 12 -1.71 18.63 -4.56
CA PHE A 12 -2.84 18.36 -5.45
C PHE A 12 -2.76 16.98 -6.10
N VAL A 13 -1.56 16.51 -6.44
CA VAL A 13 -1.36 15.16 -6.99
C VAL A 13 -1.65 14.11 -5.91
N SER A 14 -1.18 14.31 -4.68
CA SER A 14 -1.52 13.42 -3.56
C SER A 14 -3.02 13.35 -3.33
N LEU A 15 -3.71 14.51 -3.29
CA LEU A 15 -5.16 14.58 -3.15
C LEU A 15 -5.91 13.87 -4.30
N ALA A 16 -5.41 13.97 -5.52
CA ALA A 16 -5.97 13.24 -6.65
C ALA A 16 -5.86 11.71 -6.47
N GLY A 17 -4.85 11.25 -5.74
CA GLY A 17 -4.69 9.85 -5.32
C GLY A 17 -5.79 9.32 -4.41
N ILE A 18 -6.61 10.18 -3.78
CA ILE A 18 -7.75 9.76 -2.95
C ILE A 18 -8.88 9.16 -3.80
N LEU A 19 -9.07 9.64 -5.03
CA LEU A 19 -10.11 9.13 -5.92
C LEU A 19 -9.95 7.64 -6.24
N PRO A 20 -8.79 7.15 -6.71
CA PRO A 20 -8.61 5.73 -7.00
C PRO A 20 -8.74 4.85 -5.74
N ILE A 21 -8.24 5.25 -4.57
CA ILE A 21 -8.45 4.44 -3.35
C ILE A 21 -9.91 4.38 -2.93
N TRP A 22 -10.66 5.47 -3.08
CA TRP A 22 -12.11 5.47 -2.85
C TRP A 22 -12.83 4.50 -3.79
N LEU A 23 -12.50 4.53 -5.08
CA LEU A 23 -13.03 3.60 -6.07
C LEU A 23 -12.64 2.15 -5.75
N ALA A 24 -11.43 1.91 -5.25
CA ALA A 24 -10.98 0.59 -4.83
C ALA A 24 -11.88 0.02 -3.72
N ILE A 25 -12.15 0.82 -2.68
CA ILE A 25 -13.05 0.42 -1.58
C ILE A 25 -14.47 0.18 -2.08
N MET A 26 -14.98 1.03 -2.96
CA MET A 26 -16.31 0.83 -3.57
C MET A 26 -16.38 -0.49 -4.36
N SER A 27 -15.33 -0.83 -5.11
CA SER A 27 -15.24 -2.12 -5.80
C SER A 27 -15.22 -3.29 -4.83
N MET A 28 -14.56 -3.15 -3.67
CA MET A 28 -14.60 -4.19 -2.63
C MET A 28 -16.02 -4.44 -2.13
N LEU A 29 -16.77 -3.37 -1.88
CA LEU A 29 -18.16 -3.46 -1.41
C LEU A 29 -19.10 -4.07 -2.45
N LYS A 30 -18.76 -3.95 -3.74
CA LYS A 30 -19.48 -4.59 -4.85
C LYS A 30 -19.04 -6.03 -5.13
N ASN A 31 -18.15 -6.57 -4.31
CA ASN A 31 -17.58 -7.90 -4.49
C ASN A 31 -16.73 -8.05 -5.78
N GLU A 32 -16.04 -6.98 -6.19
CA GLU A 32 -15.19 -6.91 -7.40
C GLU A 32 -13.70 -6.81 -7.02
N PRO A 33 -13.05 -7.91 -6.57
CA PRO A 33 -11.70 -7.85 -6.00
C PRO A 33 -10.63 -7.43 -7.00
N PHE A 34 -10.70 -7.88 -8.27
CA PHE A 34 -9.73 -7.51 -9.30
C PHE A 34 -9.81 -6.02 -9.64
N LEU A 35 -11.02 -5.46 -9.68
CA LEU A 35 -11.22 -4.04 -9.90
C LEU A 35 -10.73 -3.21 -8.70
N ALA A 36 -10.92 -3.71 -7.47
CA ALA A 36 -10.36 -3.10 -6.27
C ALA A 36 -8.82 -3.06 -6.31
N ILE A 37 -8.18 -4.17 -6.67
CA ILE A 37 -6.71 -4.25 -6.85
C ILE A 37 -6.25 -3.26 -7.92
N PHE A 38 -6.93 -3.22 -9.08
CA PHE A 38 -6.59 -2.31 -10.17
C PHE A 38 -6.60 -0.84 -9.72
N PHE A 39 -7.65 -0.40 -9.03
CA PHE A 39 -7.72 0.96 -8.52
C PHE A 39 -6.69 1.25 -7.42
N SER A 40 -6.37 0.29 -6.55
CA SER A 40 -5.27 0.44 -5.58
C SER A 40 -3.92 0.63 -6.26
N LEU A 41 -3.67 -0.07 -7.37
CA LEU A 41 -2.44 0.11 -8.17
C LEU A 41 -2.42 1.46 -8.89
N ILE A 42 -3.58 2.01 -9.27
CA ILE A 42 -3.64 3.39 -9.74
C ILE A 42 -3.26 4.35 -8.60
N ALA A 43 -3.83 4.19 -7.40
CA ALA A 43 -3.48 5.01 -6.24
C ALA A 43 -1.98 4.96 -5.93
N PHE A 44 -1.37 3.77 -6.05
CA PHE A 44 0.08 3.58 -5.96
C PHE A 44 0.84 4.44 -6.98
N VAL A 45 0.40 4.51 -8.23
CA VAL A 45 1.06 5.35 -9.25
C VAL A 45 0.99 6.84 -8.88
N PHE A 46 -0.11 7.29 -8.27
CA PHE A 46 -0.24 8.68 -7.79
C PHE A 46 0.75 9.01 -6.67
N ASP A 47 0.97 8.09 -5.71
CA ASP A 47 1.98 8.19 -4.64
C ASP A 47 3.43 8.19 -5.17
N PHE A 48 3.67 7.63 -6.36
CA PHE A 48 4.98 7.83 -7.01
C PHE A 48 5.08 9.16 -7.74
N ALA A 49 3.96 9.64 -8.28
CA ALA A 49 3.88 10.87 -9.04
C ALA A 49 4.06 12.10 -8.15
N ASP A 50 3.39 12.19 -7.00
CA ASP A 50 3.54 13.32 -6.06
C ASP A 50 4.97 13.43 -5.52
N GLY A 51 5.61 12.32 -5.14
CA GLY A 51 6.99 12.29 -4.69
C GLY A 51 7.96 12.70 -5.80
N TRP A 52 7.63 12.40 -7.06
CA TRP A 52 8.40 12.88 -8.22
C TRP A 52 8.21 14.38 -8.47
N VAL A 53 6.98 14.88 -8.39
CA VAL A 53 6.65 16.31 -8.52
C VAL A 53 7.32 17.13 -7.41
N ALA A 54 7.23 16.69 -6.16
CA ALA A 54 7.86 17.35 -5.01
C ALA A 54 9.38 17.48 -5.18
N ARG A 55 10.05 16.40 -5.63
CA ARG A 55 11.49 16.41 -5.93
C ARG A 55 11.85 17.39 -7.04
N LYS A 56 11.02 17.50 -8.09
CA LYS A 56 11.23 18.44 -9.19
C LYS A 56 11.05 19.90 -8.77
N GLN A 57 10.09 20.17 -7.89
CA GLN A 57 9.84 21.52 -7.41
C GLN A 57 10.85 21.98 -6.37
N LYS A 58 11.69 21.08 -5.83
CA LYS A 58 12.62 21.36 -4.71
C LYS A 58 11.90 21.93 -3.49
N THR A 59 10.61 21.68 -3.38
CA THR A 59 9.77 22.17 -2.30
C THR A 59 9.28 20.96 -1.51
N ASN A 60 9.70 20.89 -0.25
CA ASN A 60 9.14 19.96 0.73
C ASN A 60 8.49 20.80 1.83
N SER A 61 7.19 21.06 1.70
CA SER A 61 6.45 21.70 2.79
C SER A 61 6.23 20.69 3.93
N LYS A 62 6.31 21.15 5.19
CA LYS A 62 6.00 20.28 6.35
C LYS A 62 4.57 19.76 6.31
N PHE A 63 3.66 20.57 5.77
CA PHE A 63 2.26 20.21 5.59
C PHE A 63 2.09 19.11 4.54
N GLY A 64 2.72 19.25 3.37
CA GLY A 64 2.67 18.25 2.30
C GLY A 64 3.20 16.90 2.74
N LEU A 65 4.28 16.87 3.53
CA LEU A 65 4.80 15.62 4.12
C LEU A 65 3.78 14.94 5.06
N GLN A 66 3.03 15.72 5.85
CA GLN A 66 1.99 15.18 6.72
C GLN A 66 0.79 14.68 5.91
N LEU A 67 0.40 15.42 4.86
CA LEU A 67 -0.68 15.05 3.96
C LEU A 67 -0.36 13.75 3.21
N ASP A 68 0.85 13.64 2.67
CA ASP A 68 1.41 12.44 2.03
C ASP A 68 1.30 11.22 2.96
N THR A 69 1.77 11.36 4.21
CA THR A 69 1.68 10.29 5.22
C THR A 69 0.23 9.86 5.51
N LEU A 70 -0.72 10.80 5.52
CA LEU A 70 -2.14 10.50 5.74
C LEU A 70 -2.75 9.77 4.54
N ILE A 71 -2.42 10.19 3.32
CA ILE A 71 -2.90 9.56 2.09
C ILE A 71 -2.29 8.17 1.92
N ASP A 72 -1.02 8.01 2.27
CA ASP A 72 -0.35 6.71 2.39
C ASP A 72 -1.08 5.75 3.32
N ALA A 73 -1.57 6.23 4.46
CA ALA A 73 -2.33 5.41 5.40
C ALA A 73 -3.66 4.91 4.80
N LEU A 74 -4.28 5.69 3.91
CA LEU A 74 -5.48 5.26 3.18
C LEU A 74 -5.14 4.29 2.04
N ASN A 75 -4.10 4.60 1.26
CA ASN A 75 -3.74 3.85 0.06
C ASN A 75 -3.26 2.43 0.38
N TYR A 76 -2.43 2.30 1.41
CA TYR A 76 -1.74 1.05 1.72
C TYR A 76 -2.44 0.26 2.84
N PRO A 77 -2.32 0.63 4.13
CA PRO A 77 -2.86 -0.20 5.19
C PRO A 77 -4.38 -0.28 5.22
N LEU A 78 -5.11 0.81 4.98
CA LEU A 78 -6.57 0.75 4.98
C LEU A 78 -7.09 -0.17 3.88
N PHE A 79 -6.58 -0.03 2.65
CA PHE A 79 -6.86 -0.97 1.57
C PHE A 79 -6.58 -2.41 1.98
N CYS A 80 -5.35 -2.69 2.44
CA CYS A 80 -4.91 -4.04 2.77
C CYS A 80 -5.76 -4.68 3.86
N ALA A 81 -6.09 -3.93 4.90
CA ALA A 81 -6.86 -4.43 6.03
C ALA A 81 -8.28 -4.85 5.60
N ILE A 82 -8.96 -3.98 4.85
CA ILE A 82 -10.31 -4.29 4.35
C ILE A 82 -10.24 -5.46 3.36
N PHE A 83 -9.28 -5.45 2.44
CA PHE A 83 -9.14 -6.48 1.42
C PHE A 83 -8.85 -7.86 2.03
N VAL A 84 -7.92 -7.94 2.97
CA VAL A 84 -7.58 -9.17 3.69
C VAL A 84 -8.79 -9.71 4.46
N TYR A 85 -9.52 -8.83 5.16
CA TYR A 85 -10.70 -9.22 5.92
C TYR A 85 -11.79 -9.81 5.01
N LEU A 86 -12.13 -9.11 3.93
CA LEU A 86 -13.22 -9.50 3.05
C LEU A 86 -12.87 -10.71 2.15
N TYR A 87 -11.70 -10.69 1.52
CA TYR A 87 -11.40 -11.59 0.40
C TYR A 87 -10.47 -12.75 0.72
N ILE A 88 -9.53 -12.59 1.66
CA ILE A 88 -8.57 -13.65 2.04
C ILE A 88 -9.14 -14.49 3.19
N PHE A 89 -9.85 -13.85 4.12
CA PHE A 89 -10.38 -14.52 5.31
C PHE A 89 -11.91 -14.61 5.36
N ALA A 90 -12.60 -14.25 4.28
CA ALA A 90 -14.05 -14.35 4.14
C ALA A 90 -14.82 -13.79 5.36
N SER A 91 -14.40 -12.62 5.85
CA SER A 91 -14.98 -11.93 7.02
C SER A 91 -14.90 -12.69 8.35
N SER A 92 -14.00 -13.67 8.47
CA SER A 92 -13.81 -14.44 9.71
C SER A 92 -13.16 -13.63 10.84
N TRP A 93 -13.30 -14.13 12.07
CA TRP A 93 -12.67 -13.52 13.25
C TRP A 93 -11.13 -13.45 13.14
N ILE A 94 -10.51 -14.46 12.53
CA ILE A 94 -9.06 -14.49 12.27
C ILE A 94 -8.69 -13.33 11.34
N GLY A 95 -9.47 -13.15 10.26
CA GLY A 95 -9.33 -12.02 9.35
C GLY A 95 -9.45 -10.68 10.05
N ALA A 96 -10.37 -10.53 11.00
CA ALA A 96 -10.52 -9.29 11.78
C ALA A 96 -9.27 -8.99 12.62
N VAL A 97 -8.68 -10.00 13.26
CA VAL A 97 -7.44 -9.83 14.03
C VAL A 97 -6.26 -9.50 13.11
N VAL A 98 -6.08 -10.23 12.01
CA VAL A 98 -4.97 -10.01 11.07
C VAL A 98 -5.07 -8.63 10.40
N SER A 99 -6.26 -8.22 9.97
CA SER A 99 -6.48 -6.89 9.39
C SER A 99 -6.19 -5.76 10.38
N LEU A 100 -6.59 -5.93 11.64
CA LEU A 100 -6.24 -4.98 12.71
C LEU A 100 -4.72 -4.88 12.92
N LEU A 101 -4.01 -6.01 12.93
CA LEU A 101 -2.55 -6.01 13.04
C LEU A 101 -1.92 -5.23 11.87
N ILE A 102 -2.35 -5.50 10.64
CA ILE A 102 -1.86 -4.76 9.46
C ILE A 102 -2.06 -3.25 9.65
N LEU A 103 -3.24 -2.80 10.09
CA LEU A 103 -3.50 -1.37 10.34
C LEU A 103 -2.57 -0.79 11.40
N VAL A 104 -2.52 -1.42 12.58
CA VAL A 104 -1.77 -0.89 13.73
C VAL A 104 -0.28 -0.78 13.41
N PHE A 105 0.33 -1.85 12.91
CA PHE A 105 1.76 -1.86 12.61
C PHE A 105 2.13 -0.91 11.47
N SER A 106 1.25 -0.77 10.47
CA SER A 106 1.48 0.16 9.37
C SER A 106 1.38 1.62 9.80
N VAL A 107 0.40 1.98 10.63
CA VAL A 107 0.27 3.34 11.17
C VAL A 107 1.48 3.69 12.05
N LEU A 108 1.93 2.77 12.91
CA LEU A 108 3.14 2.95 13.71
C LEU A 108 4.38 3.17 12.83
N ARG A 109 4.51 2.41 11.74
CA ARG A 109 5.61 2.54 10.78
C ARG A 109 5.55 3.88 10.01
N LEU A 110 4.38 4.32 9.58
CA LEU A 110 4.18 5.62 8.93
C LEU A 110 4.48 6.79 9.90
N SER A 111 4.05 6.67 11.15
CA SER A 111 4.36 7.65 12.21
C SER A 111 5.87 7.76 12.48
N ARG A 112 6.58 6.62 12.54
CA ARG A 112 8.04 6.60 12.64
C ARG A 112 8.69 7.29 11.44
N MET A 113 8.21 7.06 10.22
CA MET A 113 8.72 7.70 9.02
C MET A 113 8.50 9.22 9.03
N ALA A 114 7.33 9.68 9.49
CA ALA A 114 7.02 11.10 9.65
C ALA A 114 7.92 11.79 10.70
N THR A 115 8.38 11.05 11.73
CA THR A 115 9.19 11.59 12.83
C THR A 115 10.68 11.56 12.52
N ASN A 116 11.18 10.41 12.06
CA ASN A 116 12.62 10.16 11.89
C ASN A 116 13.11 10.45 10.46
N GLY A 117 12.20 10.56 9.48
CA GLY A 117 12.52 10.73 8.08
C GLY A 117 13.33 9.58 7.50
N ILE A 118 14.03 9.86 6.39
CA ILE A 118 14.88 8.87 5.71
C ILE A 118 16.29 8.90 6.32
N LEU A 119 16.74 7.77 6.87
CA LEU A 119 18.06 7.64 7.46
C LEU A 119 19.15 7.46 6.39
N LYS A 120 20.38 7.83 6.73
CA LYS A 120 21.57 7.64 5.88
C LYS A 120 22.58 6.76 6.61
N ASN A 121 23.14 5.79 5.91
CA ASN A 121 24.26 5.01 6.43
C ASN A 121 25.58 5.77 6.23
N GLU A 122 26.69 5.28 6.78
CA GLU A 122 28.05 5.84 6.65
C GLU A 122 28.46 6.08 5.18
N LYS A 123 27.95 5.26 4.25
CA LYS A 123 28.16 5.41 2.80
C LYS A 123 27.20 6.40 2.11
N MET A 124 26.51 7.26 2.88
CA MET A 124 25.47 8.21 2.41
C MET A 124 24.29 7.56 1.67
N GLN A 125 24.13 6.23 1.78
CA GLN A 125 23.02 5.48 1.21
C GLN A 125 21.77 5.69 2.06
N LYS A 126 20.69 6.14 1.40
CA LYS A 126 19.37 6.30 2.00
C LYS A 126 18.73 4.94 2.23
N TYR A 127 18.29 4.66 3.45
CA TYR A 127 17.58 3.44 3.80
C TYR A 127 16.36 3.75 4.66
N TYR A 128 15.38 2.85 4.61
CA TYR A 128 14.24 2.82 5.53
C TYR A 128 14.49 1.76 6.59
N GLU A 129 13.98 1.95 7.80
CA GLU A 129 13.97 0.91 8.82
C GLU A 129 12.65 0.14 8.73
N GLY A 130 12.73 -1.19 8.79
CA GLY A 130 11.61 -2.11 8.72
C GLY A 130 11.13 -2.39 7.30
N ILE A 131 10.10 -3.24 7.20
CA ILE A 131 9.39 -3.50 5.95
C ILE A 131 8.56 -2.26 5.59
N VAL A 132 8.64 -1.81 4.33
CA VAL A 132 7.89 -0.64 3.86
C VAL A 132 6.44 -0.99 3.50
N THR A 133 5.51 -0.07 3.73
CA THR A 133 4.05 -0.24 3.49
C THR A 133 3.70 -0.76 2.08
N PRO A 134 4.35 -0.30 0.98
CA PRO A 134 4.16 -0.88 -0.35
C PRO A 134 4.38 -2.40 -0.46
N HIS A 135 5.28 -2.97 0.36
CA HIS A 135 5.57 -4.41 0.29
C HIS A 135 4.44 -5.23 0.93
N ILE A 136 3.74 -4.68 1.92
CA ILE A 136 2.53 -5.30 2.48
C ILE A 136 1.42 -5.34 1.44
N LEU A 137 1.19 -4.23 0.74
CA LEU A 137 0.22 -4.19 -0.37
C LEU A 137 0.54 -5.27 -1.41
N LEU A 138 1.80 -5.35 -1.83
CA LEU A 138 2.21 -6.37 -2.78
C LEU A 138 2.01 -7.79 -2.25
N ALA A 139 2.38 -8.06 -0.99
CA ALA A 139 2.21 -9.36 -0.37
C ALA A 139 0.74 -9.78 -0.31
N VAL A 140 -0.17 -8.87 0.08
CA VAL A 140 -1.62 -9.12 0.12
C VAL A 140 -2.15 -9.46 -1.26
N ILE A 141 -1.77 -8.70 -2.29
CA ILE A 141 -2.18 -8.99 -3.67
C ILE A 141 -1.67 -10.37 -4.09
N LEU A 142 -0.38 -10.66 -3.91
CA LEU A 142 0.19 -11.95 -4.29
C LEU A 142 -0.48 -13.13 -3.58
N ILE A 143 -0.76 -13.01 -2.27
CA ILE A 143 -1.48 -14.04 -1.51
C ILE A 143 -2.86 -14.29 -2.12
N PHE A 144 -3.61 -13.23 -2.43
CA PHE A 144 -4.93 -13.34 -3.05
C PHE A 144 -4.88 -14.06 -4.41
N TYR A 145 -3.90 -13.74 -5.25
CA TYR A 145 -3.70 -14.44 -6.52
C TYR A 145 -3.38 -15.93 -6.33
N VAL A 146 -2.47 -16.25 -5.39
CA VAL A 146 -2.11 -17.65 -5.08
C VAL A 146 -3.32 -18.43 -4.56
N GLU A 147 -4.10 -17.84 -3.66
CA GLU A 147 -5.32 -18.43 -3.13
C GLU A 147 -6.36 -18.70 -4.21
N THR A 148 -6.60 -17.70 -5.07
CA THR A 148 -7.61 -17.78 -6.14
C THR A 148 -7.25 -18.84 -7.20
N TRP A 149 -5.98 -18.94 -7.59
CA TRP A 149 -5.58 -19.73 -8.77
C TRP A 149 -4.83 -21.02 -8.47
N ILE A 150 -4.05 -21.08 -7.39
CA ILE A 150 -3.15 -22.20 -7.11
C ILE A 150 -3.73 -23.10 -6.03
N TRP A 151 -4.02 -22.55 -4.84
CA TRP A 151 -4.37 -23.36 -3.68
C TRP A 151 -5.86 -23.66 -3.57
N ARG A 152 -6.75 -22.76 -4.02
CA ARG A 152 -8.23 -22.81 -3.90
C ARG A 152 -8.77 -22.92 -2.46
N GLN A 153 -8.04 -23.54 -1.54
CA GLN A 153 -8.27 -23.69 -0.10
C GLN A 153 -6.92 -23.68 0.65
N PRO A 154 -6.32 -22.50 0.83
CA PRO A 154 -5.05 -22.38 1.53
C PRO A 154 -5.21 -22.67 3.04
N PRO A 155 -4.17 -23.17 3.73
CA PRO A 155 -4.18 -23.25 5.19
C PRO A 155 -4.23 -21.83 5.79
N GLN A 156 -5.42 -21.39 6.23
CA GLN A 156 -5.67 -20.03 6.70
C GLN A 156 -4.74 -19.59 7.85
N LEU A 157 -4.35 -20.51 8.73
CA LEU A 157 -3.39 -20.25 9.81
C LEU A 157 -1.98 -19.92 9.28
N LEU A 158 -1.56 -20.52 8.17
CA LEU A 158 -0.28 -20.21 7.53
C LEU A 158 -0.31 -18.80 6.94
N ILE A 159 -1.39 -18.42 6.26
CA ILE A 159 -1.56 -17.07 5.72
C ILE A 159 -1.62 -16.04 6.86
N ALA A 160 -2.38 -16.33 7.92
CA ALA A 160 -2.52 -15.44 9.07
C ALA A 160 -1.17 -15.22 9.77
N SER A 161 -0.41 -16.29 10.02
CA SER A 161 0.92 -16.18 10.62
C SER A 161 1.90 -15.42 9.73
N LEU A 162 1.90 -15.67 8.41
CA LEU A 162 2.72 -14.93 7.47
C LEU A 162 2.41 -13.42 7.49
N LEU A 163 1.13 -13.05 7.38
CA LEU A 163 0.71 -11.64 7.41
C LEU A 163 1.00 -10.97 8.76
N ALA A 164 0.85 -11.69 9.86
CA ALA A 164 1.20 -11.20 11.20
C ALA A 164 2.73 -10.96 11.32
N ILE A 165 3.56 -11.90 10.86
CA ILE A 165 5.02 -11.76 10.85
C ILE A 165 5.45 -10.56 9.99
N LEU A 166 4.87 -10.42 8.80
CA LEU A 166 5.16 -9.28 7.91
C LEU A 166 4.76 -7.96 8.57
N SER A 167 3.60 -7.91 9.24
CA SER A 167 3.13 -6.72 9.96
C SER A 167 4.07 -6.33 11.10
N ILE A 168 4.45 -7.29 11.96
CA ILE A 168 5.42 -7.06 13.05
C ILE A 168 6.77 -6.61 12.49
N GLY A 169 7.19 -7.20 11.36
CA GLY A 169 8.41 -6.84 10.63
C GLY A 169 8.47 -5.38 10.15
N MET A 170 7.34 -4.67 10.08
CA MET A 170 7.31 -3.24 9.72
C MET A 170 7.95 -2.33 10.79
N ILE A 171 7.95 -2.75 12.06
CA ILE A 171 8.58 -1.99 13.16
C ILE A 171 10.04 -2.42 13.38
N SER A 172 10.46 -3.54 12.78
CA SER A 172 11.82 -4.05 12.88
C SER A 172 12.88 -3.02 12.47
N SER A 173 14.06 -3.07 13.10
CA SER A 173 15.21 -2.20 12.78
C SER A 173 16.00 -2.66 11.54
N GLN A 174 15.49 -3.63 10.78
CA GLN A 174 16.14 -4.10 9.56
C GLN A 174 16.19 -3.01 8.49
N ARG A 175 17.35 -2.86 7.83
CA ARG A 175 17.57 -1.85 6.79
C ARG A 175 16.94 -2.29 5.48
N SER A 176 15.90 -1.58 5.05
CA SER A 176 15.26 -1.76 3.75
C SER A 176 15.78 -0.70 2.76
N TYR A 177 16.41 -1.18 1.69
CA TYR A 177 16.97 -0.34 0.64
C TYR A 177 15.95 -0.10 -0.47
N LYS A 178 16.15 0.98 -1.24
CA LYS A 178 15.26 1.36 -2.34
C LYS A 178 15.10 0.19 -3.34
N PRO A 179 13.87 -0.13 -3.77
CA PRO A 179 13.64 -1.25 -4.67
C PRO A 179 14.39 -1.09 -6.00
N LYS A 180 14.94 -2.21 -6.49
CA LYS A 180 15.61 -2.32 -7.81
C LYS A 180 14.57 -2.32 -8.94
N SER A 181 15.02 -2.14 -10.18
CA SER A 181 14.19 -2.13 -11.40
C SER A 181 13.20 -3.32 -11.50
N SER A 182 13.57 -4.49 -10.98
CA SER A 182 12.73 -5.70 -10.96
C SER A 182 11.40 -5.54 -10.20
N PHE A 183 11.33 -4.65 -9.22
CA PHE A 183 10.08 -4.36 -8.51
C PHE A 183 9.01 -3.75 -9.44
N TRP A 184 9.44 -2.89 -10.36
CA TRP A 184 8.55 -2.24 -11.33
C TRP A 184 7.98 -3.22 -12.35
N LEU A 185 8.79 -4.19 -12.77
CA LEU A 185 8.34 -5.27 -13.64
C LEU A 185 7.27 -6.13 -12.95
N LEU A 186 7.47 -6.45 -11.68
CA LEU A 186 6.51 -7.24 -10.91
C LEU A 186 5.18 -6.47 -10.74
N LEU A 187 5.24 -5.18 -10.42
CA LEU A 187 4.06 -4.32 -10.36
C LEU A 187 3.32 -4.30 -11.71
N ALA A 188 4.03 -4.14 -12.83
CA ALA A 188 3.44 -4.13 -14.17
C ALA A 188 2.75 -5.45 -14.52
N VAL A 189 3.36 -6.59 -14.15
CA VAL A 189 2.74 -7.91 -14.34
C VAL A 189 1.45 -8.05 -13.53
N VAL A 190 1.43 -7.58 -12.29
CA VAL A 190 0.24 -7.60 -11.42
C VAL A 190 -0.88 -6.71 -11.97
N VAL A 191 -0.54 -5.52 -12.50
CA VAL A 191 -1.53 -4.64 -13.15
C VAL A 191 -2.13 -5.32 -14.38
N LEU A 192 -1.30 -5.84 -15.28
CA LEU A 192 -1.75 -6.48 -16.51
C LEU A 192 -2.60 -7.72 -16.23
N SER A 193 -2.21 -8.53 -15.24
CA SER A 193 -3.00 -9.68 -14.83
C SER A 193 -4.34 -9.27 -14.21
N SER A 194 -4.39 -8.20 -13.41
CA SER A 194 -5.64 -7.68 -12.83
C SER A 194 -6.64 -7.29 -13.92
N ILE A 195 -6.17 -6.59 -14.96
CA ILE A 195 -6.99 -6.16 -16.10
C ILE A 195 -7.49 -7.37 -16.91
N ALA A 196 -6.58 -8.29 -17.25
CA ALA A 196 -6.90 -9.46 -18.04
C ALA A 196 -7.92 -10.37 -17.34
N LEU A 197 -7.77 -10.56 -16.03
CA LEU A 197 -8.67 -11.41 -15.24
C LEU A 197 -10.03 -10.77 -14.97
N TYR A 198 -10.10 -9.44 -14.81
CA TYR A 198 -11.38 -8.74 -14.74
C TYR A 198 -12.22 -8.99 -16.00
N GLY A 199 -11.58 -9.01 -17.18
CA GLY A 199 -12.27 -9.33 -18.45
C GLY A 199 -12.82 -10.75 -18.53
N GLN A 200 -12.22 -11.72 -17.83
CA GLN A 200 -12.68 -13.11 -17.77
C GLN A 200 -13.78 -13.34 -16.72
N PHE A 201 -13.84 -12.49 -15.69
CA PHE A 201 -14.83 -12.60 -14.61
C PHE A 201 -16.21 -12.02 -15.02
N LEU A 202 -16.26 -11.20 -16.08
CA LEU A 202 -17.47 -10.61 -16.63
C LEU A 202 -18.17 -11.48 -17.69
N THR A 203 -17.54 -12.56 -18.15
CA THR A 203 -18.07 -13.51 -19.17
C THR A 203 -18.54 -14.81 -18.52
#